data_AF-J3IHP6-F1
#
_entry.id   AF-J3IHP6-F1
#
_cell.length_a   1.000
_cell.length_b   1.000
_cell.length_c   1.000
_cell.angle_alpha   90.00
_cell.angle_beta   90.00
_cell.angle_gamma   90.00
#
_symmetry.space_group_name_H-M   'P 1'
#
loop_
_entity.id
_entity.type
_entity.pdbx_description
1 polymer ?
#
loop_
_entity_poly.entity_id
_entity_poly.type
_entity_poly.pdbx_seq_one_letter_code
_entity_poly.pdbx_strand_id
1 'polypeptide(L)'
;MTQCFKQRPIDDQRLNQNSTPVADCECKEVRLYGSKTLVTDVPILTCSGLWRIYQREAEDIIAPDGILIVDPVERNRAINAAYARLWLHDSRFQWAGLAAFASKQVGCGLLHAAHSVARIRDERETRQRLRDSRREFGLLRLDRMAEQAEALRDYKEADSRNPVPSVDLHLTGEDLSVVQQQFRYVQEMMALGNTTLFLDIFPLHVFYAKRGLKELKTCLKARVGIFGHPEFPMIWPVGQEKLQFGLQQDEILKAFDAIEAGDVALSVEYLAEHEQRNILQPTIYEDSHLAALLQGNHASFVTGFPSGVAQAIELTLTSQCQRLDDGRTIGFGNNPLANLSDVEQRMVFVLRAAERFNDLLRDDNRSALEQSIREIATGGAPP
;
A
#
# COMPACT_ATOMS: atom_id res chain seq x y z
N MET A 1 -10.19 5.74 22.13
CA MET A 1 -10.75 5.28 20.83
C MET A 1 -10.28 6.25 19.77
N THR A 2 -9.35 5.84 18.90
CA THR A 2 -8.97 6.62 17.72
C THR A 2 -10.15 6.61 16.75
N GLN A 3 -10.70 7.78 16.46
CA GLN A 3 -11.86 7.94 15.59
C GLN A 3 -11.49 7.48 14.16
N CYS A 4 -12.15 6.43 13.65
CA CYS A 4 -11.86 5.84 12.34
C CYS A 4 -12.22 6.80 11.18
N PHE A 5 -13.33 7.53 11.33
CA PHE A 5 -13.86 8.44 10.32
C PHE A 5 -14.06 9.85 10.87
N LYS A 6 -13.73 10.87 10.07
CA LYS A 6 -14.10 12.25 10.41
C LYS A 6 -15.62 12.37 10.32
N GLN A 7 -16.32 12.60 11.43
CA GLN A 7 -17.77 12.85 11.40
C GLN A 7 -18.04 14.21 10.79
N ARG A 8 -18.95 14.28 9.80
CA ARG A 8 -19.34 15.53 9.15
C ARG A 8 -20.86 15.66 9.13
N PRO A 9 -21.42 16.88 9.25
CA PRO A 9 -22.87 17.08 9.12
C PRO A 9 -23.46 16.54 7.81
N ILE A 10 -22.67 16.55 6.73
CA ILE A 10 -23.05 16.03 5.42
C ILE A 10 -23.38 14.52 5.44
N ASP A 11 -22.83 13.78 6.40
CA ASP A 11 -23.00 12.32 6.51
C ASP A 11 -24.45 11.94 6.87
N ASP A 12 -25.23 12.87 7.45
CA ASP A 12 -26.64 12.69 7.80
C ASP A 12 -27.61 13.45 6.86
N GLN A 13 -27.08 14.28 5.96
CA GLN A 13 -27.89 15.08 5.05
C GLN A 13 -28.46 14.23 3.92
N ARG A 14 -29.64 14.60 3.40
CA ARG A 14 -30.29 13.87 2.31
C ARG A 14 -29.61 14.15 0.97
N LEU A 15 -29.34 13.09 0.21
CA LEU A 15 -28.82 13.19 -1.14
C LEU A 15 -29.77 14.00 -2.05
N ASN A 16 -29.21 14.81 -2.94
CA ASN A 16 -29.92 15.70 -3.87
C ASN A 16 -30.80 16.75 -3.18
N GLN A 17 -30.48 17.11 -1.93
CA GLN A 17 -31.10 18.21 -1.21
C GLN A 17 -30.07 19.30 -0.89
N ASN A 18 -30.56 20.47 -0.52
CA ASN A 18 -29.72 21.59 -0.14
C ASN A 18 -28.90 21.25 1.12
N SER A 19 -27.58 21.42 1.04
CA SER A 19 -26.68 21.14 2.16
C SER A 19 -26.65 22.27 3.19
N THR A 20 -27.10 23.46 2.77
CA THR A 20 -27.21 24.66 3.58
C THR A 20 -28.66 25.18 3.51
N PRO A 21 -29.26 25.63 4.61
CA PRO A 21 -30.57 26.28 4.57
C PRO A 21 -30.55 27.46 3.59
N VAL A 22 -31.63 27.64 2.82
CA VAL A 22 -31.71 28.70 1.80
C VAL A 22 -31.54 30.10 2.41
N ALA A 23 -31.98 30.29 3.67
CA ALA A 23 -31.82 31.53 4.41
C ALA A 23 -30.34 31.91 4.66
N ASP A 24 -29.45 30.92 4.67
CA ASP A 24 -28.02 31.10 4.96
C ASP A 24 -27.17 31.06 3.67
N CYS A 25 -27.80 31.00 2.49
CA CYS A 25 -27.13 30.93 1.21
C CYS A 25 -26.73 32.33 0.70
N GLU A 26 -25.62 32.42 -0.03
CA GLU A 26 -25.14 33.68 -0.59
C GLU A 26 -26.09 34.20 -1.67
N CYS A 27 -26.48 35.47 -1.55
CA CYS A 27 -27.29 36.19 -2.52
C CYS A 27 -26.41 37.16 -3.30
N LYS A 28 -26.34 36.99 -4.62
CA LYS A 28 -25.59 37.88 -5.52
C LYS A 28 -26.51 38.51 -6.55
N GLU A 29 -26.23 39.77 -6.90
CA GLU A 29 -26.96 40.47 -7.95
C GLU A 29 -26.34 40.12 -9.31
N VAL A 30 -27.12 39.47 -10.17
CA VAL A 30 -26.70 39.07 -11.52
C VAL A 30 -27.62 39.74 -12.53
N ARG A 31 -27.06 40.18 -13.66
CA ARG A 31 -27.86 40.72 -14.76
C ARG A 31 -28.40 39.55 -15.60
N LEU A 32 -29.67 39.23 -15.42
CA LEU A 32 -30.38 38.20 -16.18
C LEU A 32 -31.48 38.87 -17.02
N TYR A 33 -31.53 38.50 -18.30
CA TYR A 33 -32.52 39.01 -19.26
C TYR A 33 -32.60 40.56 -19.31
N GLY A 34 -31.45 41.23 -19.18
CA GLY A 34 -31.37 42.69 -19.22
C GLY A 34 -31.70 43.41 -17.91
N SER A 35 -32.20 42.71 -16.89
CA SER A 35 -32.59 43.24 -15.58
C SER A 35 -31.64 42.77 -14.46
N LYS A 36 -31.47 43.59 -13.42
CA LYS A 36 -30.73 43.22 -12.21
C LYS A 36 -31.59 42.29 -11.37
N THR A 37 -31.15 41.05 -11.18
CA THR A 37 -31.89 39.99 -10.45
C THR A 37 -31.04 39.51 -9.28
N LEU A 38 -31.64 39.38 -8.10
CA LEU A 38 -31.01 38.70 -6.98
C LEU A 38 -31.09 37.19 -7.20
N VAL A 39 -29.93 36.53 -7.22
CA VAL A 39 -29.78 35.09 -7.37
C VAL A 39 -29.18 34.54 -6.08
N THR A 40 -29.81 33.51 -5.53
CA THR A 40 -29.30 32.78 -4.36
C THR A 40 -28.63 31.50 -4.83
N ASP A 41 -27.35 31.32 -4.50
CA ASP A 41 -26.63 30.10 -4.82
C ASP A 41 -26.89 29.06 -3.72
N VAL A 42 -27.68 28.03 -4.03
CA VAL A 42 -28.03 26.96 -3.08
C VAL A 42 -27.13 25.74 -3.32
N PRO A 43 -26.23 25.37 -2.39
CA PRO A 43 -25.39 24.20 -2.55
C PRO A 43 -26.23 22.92 -2.39
N ILE A 44 -26.12 22.00 -3.34
CA ILE A 44 -26.83 20.71 -3.33
C ILE A 44 -25.83 19.59 -3.07
N LEU A 45 -26.17 18.69 -2.14
CA LEU A 45 -25.40 17.48 -1.90
C LEU A 45 -25.59 16.49 -3.05
N THR A 46 -24.55 16.28 -3.84
CA THR A 46 -24.55 15.34 -4.98
C THR A 46 -23.70 14.11 -4.70
N CYS A 47 -23.89 13.04 -5.48
CA CYS A 47 -23.03 11.85 -5.42
C CYS A 47 -21.54 12.20 -5.66
N SER A 48 -21.25 13.06 -6.63
CA SER A 48 -19.87 13.53 -6.90
C SER A 48 -19.31 14.31 -5.72
N GLY A 49 -20.14 15.12 -5.04
CA GLY A 49 -19.76 15.82 -3.81
C GLY A 49 -19.38 14.86 -2.69
N LEU A 50 -20.20 13.83 -2.43
CA LEU A 50 -19.89 12.79 -1.44
C LEU A 50 -18.59 12.04 -1.78
N TRP A 51 -18.43 11.63 -3.04
CA TRP A 51 -17.20 10.95 -3.47
C TRP A 51 -15.96 11.82 -3.29
N ARG A 52 -16.02 13.12 -3.59
CA ARG A 52 -14.90 14.04 -3.32
C ARG A 52 -14.55 14.11 -1.85
N ILE A 53 -15.56 14.18 -0.98
CA ILE A 53 -15.35 14.26 0.47
C ILE A 53 -14.66 12.98 0.97
N TYR A 54 -15.14 11.80 0.58
CA TYR A 54 -14.58 10.54 1.04
C TYR A 54 -13.25 10.17 0.36
N GLN A 55 -13.05 10.58 -0.90
CA GLN A 55 -11.75 10.50 -1.55
C GLN A 55 -10.75 11.38 -0.81
N ARG A 56 -11.15 12.59 -0.42
CA ARG A 56 -10.28 13.50 0.33
C ARG A 56 -9.94 12.95 1.72
N GLU A 57 -10.86 12.26 2.37
CA GLU A 57 -10.57 11.57 3.64
C GLU A 57 -9.48 10.49 3.48
N ALA A 58 -9.44 9.78 2.36
CA ALA A 58 -8.35 8.85 2.05
C ALA A 58 -7.04 9.60 1.74
N GLU A 59 -7.09 10.65 0.92
CA GLU A 59 -5.92 11.46 0.60
C GLU A 59 -5.28 12.07 1.85
N ASP A 60 -6.07 12.64 2.76
CA ASP A 60 -5.58 13.25 3.99
C ASP A 60 -4.77 12.26 4.88
N ILE A 61 -4.94 10.93 4.69
CA ILE A 61 -4.20 9.89 5.41
C ILE A 61 -2.79 9.71 4.84
N ILE A 62 -2.64 9.75 3.53
CA ILE A 62 -1.37 9.47 2.83
C ILE A 62 -0.68 10.73 2.29
N ALA A 63 -1.39 11.85 2.32
CA ALA A 63 -0.98 13.14 1.80
C ALA A 63 -1.53 14.26 2.70
N PRO A 64 -1.11 14.33 3.97
CA PRO A 64 -1.51 15.42 4.86
C PRO A 64 -1.14 16.76 4.22
N ASP A 65 -2.01 17.75 4.37
CA ASP A 65 -1.90 19.07 3.73
C ASP A 65 -1.87 19.04 2.18
N GLY A 66 -2.27 17.92 1.57
CA GLY A 66 -2.28 17.73 0.12
C GLY A 66 -0.93 17.36 -0.49
N ILE A 67 0.09 17.08 0.32
CA ILE A 67 1.42 16.67 -0.14
C ILE A 67 1.61 15.20 0.20
N LEU A 68 1.80 14.35 -0.82
CA LEU A 68 2.03 12.91 -0.63
C LEU A 68 3.23 12.67 0.30
N ILE A 69 3.06 11.81 1.31
CA ILE A 69 4.14 11.39 2.20
C ILE A 69 5.26 10.80 1.33
N VAL A 70 6.44 11.44 1.38
CA VAL A 70 7.56 11.15 0.49
C VAL A 70 8.16 9.78 0.81
N ASP A 71 8.33 9.46 2.10
CA ASP A 71 8.85 8.17 2.51
C ASP A 71 7.80 7.06 2.25
N PRO A 72 8.06 6.11 1.33
CA PRO A 72 7.12 5.03 1.05
C PRO A 72 6.85 4.14 2.26
N VAL A 73 7.78 4.03 3.21
CA VAL A 73 7.62 3.23 4.43
C VAL A 73 6.66 3.92 5.41
N GLU A 74 6.83 5.23 5.62
CA GLU A 74 5.92 6.03 6.44
C GLU A 74 4.51 6.06 5.83
N ARG A 75 4.41 6.23 4.51
CA ARG A 75 3.13 6.17 3.79
C ARG A 75 2.45 4.81 3.95
N ASN A 76 3.21 3.72 3.81
CA ASN A 76 2.71 2.36 4.03
C ASN A 76 2.16 2.18 5.45
N ARG A 77 2.89 2.66 6.47
CA ARG A 77 2.44 2.61 7.87
C ARG A 77 1.08 3.31 8.06
N ALA A 78 0.88 4.47 7.42
CA ALA A 78 -0.39 5.19 7.48
C ALA A 78 -1.55 4.39 6.86
N ILE A 79 -1.30 3.73 5.71
CA ILE A 79 -2.24 2.85 5.02
C ILE A 79 -2.61 1.64 5.90
N ASN A 80 -1.61 0.93 6.43
CA ASN A 80 -1.82 -0.23 7.31
C ASN A 80 -2.73 0.13 8.49
N ALA A 81 -2.43 1.25 9.13
CA ALA A 81 -3.16 1.72 10.28
C ALA A 81 -4.60 2.13 9.94
N ALA A 82 -4.83 2.67 8.74
CA ALA A 82 -6.15 3.02 8.25
C ALA A 82 -7.03 1.78 8.01
N TYR A 83 -6.49 0.74 7.37
CA TYR A 83 -7.20 -0.54 7.21
C TYR A 83 -7.49 -1.22 8.55
N ALA A 84 -6.53 -1.21 9.47
CA ALA A 84 -6.73 -1.74 10.81
C ALA A 84 -7.86 -1.00 11.56
N ARG A 85 -7.92 0.33 11.44
CA ARG A 85 -9.01 1.13 12.02
C ARG A 85 -10.37 0.84 11.40
N LEU A 86 -10.43 0.59 10.08
CA LEU A 86 -11.68 0.17 9.41
C LEU A 86 -12.24 -1.11 10.04
N TRP A 87 -11.41 -2.14 10.18
CA TRP A 87 -11.85 -3.41 10.74
C TRP A 87 -12.22 -3.31 12.23
N LEU A 88 -11.47 -2.52 13.00
CA LEU A 88 -11.81 -2.26 14.41
C LEU A 88 -13.11 -1.45 14.57
N HIS A 89 -13.49 -0.68 13.56
CA HIS A 89 -14.75 0.05 13.54
C HIS A 89 -15.94 -0.88 13.22
N ASP A 90 -15.80 -1.73 12.21
CA ASP A 90 -16.78 -2.76 11.86
C ASP A 90 -16.06 -4.05 11.43
N SER A 91 -16.20 -5.10 12.24
CA SER A 91 -15.52 -6.38 12.01
C SER A 91 -16.03 -7.13 10.78
N ARG A 92 -17.17 -6.72 10.21
CA ARG A 92 -17.65 -7.21 8.91
C ARG A 92 -16.74 -6.78 7.76
N PHE A 93 -15.92 -5.75 7.93
CA PHE A 93 -14.87 -5.37 6.97
C PHE A 93 -13.66 -6.31 7.06
N GLN A 94 -13.86 -7.64 7.06
CA GLN A 94 -12.77 -8.62 7.15
C GLN A 94 -11.70 -8.41 6.08
N TRP A 95 -12.10 -7.96 4.87
CA TRP A 95 -11.13 -7.61 3.82
C TRP A 95 -10.16 -6.53 4.31
N ALA A 96 -10.65 -5.48 5.01
CA ALA A 96 -9.79 -4.44 5.57
C ALA A 96 -8.88 -4.99 6.68
N GLY A 97 -9.38 -5.93 7.49
CA GLY A 97 -8.55 -6.62 8.50
C GLY A 97 -7.39 -7.40 7.86
N LEU A 98 -7.68 -8.16 6.80
CA LEU A 98 -6.68 -8.88 6.03
C LEU A 98 -5.72 -7.93 5.31
N ALA A 99 -6.23 -6.87 4.69
CA ALA A 99 -5.47 -5.84 4.00
C ALA A 99 -4.50 -5.12 4.93
N ALA A 100 -4.84 -4.93 6.22
CA ALA A 100 -3.93 -4.38 7.21
C ALA A 100 -2.67 -5.24 7.38
N PHE A 101 -2.81 -6.57 7.40
CA PHE A 101 -1.66 -7.49 7.45
C PHE A 101 -0.91 -7.56 6.13
N ALA A 102 -1.62 -7.61 5.00
CA ALA A 102 -1.02 -7.67 3.67
C ALA A 102 -0.20 -6.42 3.36
N SER A 103 -0.78 -5.24 3.62
CA SER A 103 -0.09 -3.95 3.46
C SER A 103 1.09 -3.83 4.43
N LYS A 104 0.99 -4.35 5.66
CA LYS A 104 2.16 -4.44 6.57
C LYS A 104 3.26 -5.33 6.00
N GLN A 105 2.91 -6.48 5.43
CA GLN A 105 3.89 -7.34 4.78
C GLN A 105 4.60 -6.63 3.61
N VAL A 106 3.87 -5.80 2.85
CA VAL A 106 4.47 -4.93 1.82
C VAL A 106 5.48 -3.98 2.45
N GLY A 107 5.16 -3.34 3.57
CA GLY A 107 6.09 -2.44 4.29
C GLY A 107 7.36 -3.12 4.78
N CYS A 108 7.25 -4.35 5.29
CA CYS A 108 8.41 -5.18 5.63
C CYS A 108 9.32 -5.41 4.40
N GLY A 109 8.73 -5.63 3.22
CA GLY A 109 9.45 -5.74 1.96
C GLY A 109 10.12 -4.43 1.53
N LEU A 110 9.42 -3.29 1.68
CA LEU A 110 9.98 -1.95 1.41
C LEU A 110 11.20 -1.67 2.29
N LEU A 111 11.12 -1.98 3.59
CA LEU A 111 12.23 -1.86 4.53
C LEU A 111 13.41 -2.75 4.13
N HIS A 112 13.13 -3.99 3.74
CA HIS A 112 14.17 -4.91 3.31
C HIS A 112 14.89 -4.40 2.05
N ALA A 113 14.16 -3.92 1.05
CA ALA A 113 14.75 -3.34 -0.15
C ALA A 113 15.62 -2.12 0.18
N ALA A 114 15.12 -1.20 1.01
CA ALA A 114 15.88 -0.02 1.45
C ALA A 114 17.16 -0.38 2.21
N HIS A 115 17.07 -1.32 3.15
CA HIS A 115 18.23 -1.81 3.89
C HIS A 115 19.23 -2.53 2.97
N SER A 116 18.76 -3.28 1.98
CA SER A 116 19.63 -3.95 1.00
C SER A 116 20.42 -2.94 0.17
N VAL A 117 19.77 -1.88 -0.32
CA VAL A 117 20.44 -0.79 -1.04
C VAL A 117 21.51 -0.11 -0.17
N ALA A 118 21.19 0.17 1.11
CA ALA A 118 22.12 0.79 2.05
C ALA A 118 23.32 -0.12 2.37
N ARG A 119 23.09 -1.42 2.58
CA ARG A 119 24.16 -2.40 2.88
C ARG A 119 25.12 -2.60 1.70
N ILE A 120 24.60 -2.62 0.47
CA ILE A 120 25.44 -2.68 -0.74
C ILE A 120 26.33 -1.41 -0.83
N ARG A 121 25.77 -0.24 -0.52
CA ARG A 121 26.53 1.02 -0.51
C ARG A 121 27.64 1.02 0.55
N ASP A 122 27.33 0.57 1.76
CA ASP A 122 28.28 0.48 2.88
C ASP A 122 29.49 -0.41 2.55
N GLU A 123 29.25 -1.59 1.96
CA GLU A 123 30.33 -2.48 1.50
C GLU A 123 31.20 -1.81 0.43
N ARG A 124 30.59 -1.13 -0.53
CA ARG A 124 31.33 -0.40 -1.57
C ARG A 124 32.20 0.71 -0.98
N GLU A 125 31.66 1.53 -0.09
CA GLU A 125 32.39 2.63 0.53
C GLU A 125 33.57 2.13 1.38
N THR A 126 33.35 1.10 2.19
CA THR A 126 34.41 0.49 3.01
C THR A 126 35.47 -0.20 2.13
N ARG A 127 35.08 -0.87 1.04
CA ARG A 127 36.00 -1.44 0.04
C ARG A 127 36.83 -0.35 -0.64
N GLN A 128 36.23 0.78 -0.99
CA GLN A 128 36.94 1.91 -1.59
C GLN A 128 37.94 2.53 -0.61
N ARG A 129 37.55 2.77 0.65
CA ARG A 129 38.46 3.25 1.71
C ARG A 129 39.65 2.31 1.91
N LEU A 130 39.41 1.00 1.92
CA LEU A 130 40.48 0.00 2.00
C LEU A 130 41.43 0.06 0.79
N ARG A 131 40.90 0.25 -0.43
CA ARG A 131 41.72 0.41 -1.65
C ARG A 131 42.55 1.69 -1.62
N ASP A 132 41.95 2.81 -1.23
CA ASP A 132 42.62 4.10 -1.17
C ASP A 132 43.72 4.11 -0.11
N SER A 133 43.45 3.55 1.09
CA SER A 133 44.45 3.37 2.15
C SER A 133 45.65 2.52 1.68
N ARG A 134 45.40 1.45 0.90
CA ARG A 134 46.48 0.62 0.32
C ARG A 134 47.24 1.35 -0.78
N ARG A 135 46.57 2.17 -1.59
CA ARG A 135 47.18 2.95 -2.67
C ARG A 135 48.05 4.08 -2.14
N GLU A 136 47.60 4.77 -1.09
CA GLU A 136 48.29 5.92 -0.51
C GLU A 136 49.50 5.52 0.34
N PHE A 137 49.37 4.45 1.13
CA PHE A 137 50.39 4.10 2.13
C PHE A 137 51.22 2.85 1.80
N GLY A 138 50.84 2.07 0.78
CA GLY A 138 51.44 0.77 0.48
C GLY A 138 51.07 -0.30 1.51
N LEU A 139 51.34 -1.59 1.20
CA LEU A 139 50.90 -2.74 2.01
C LEU A 139 51.62 -2.91 3.37
N LEU A 140 52.76 -2.24 3.60
CA LEU A 140 53.73 -2.62 4.65
C LEU A 140 54.27 -1.44 5.47
N ARG A 141 53.59 -0.28 5.51
CA ARG A 141 54.01 0.84 6.39
C ARG A 141 53.63 0.58 7.85
N LEU A 142 54.63 0.31 8.68
CA LEU A 142 54.51 0.02 10.12
C LEU A 142 53.74 1.10 10.90
N ASP A 143 53.86 2.36 10.51
CA ASP A 143 53.21 3.50 11.19
C ASP A 143 51.71 3.65 10.87
N ARG A 144 51.21 2.96 9.84
CA ARG A 144 49.82 3.02 9.35
C ARG A 144 49.08 1.68 9.44
N MET A 145 49.73 0.65 10.01
CA MET A 145 49.14 -0.71 10.09
C MET A 145 47.84 -0.76 10.90
N ALA A 146 47.68 0.08 11.92
CA ALA A 146 46.46 0.14 12.71
C ALA A 146 45.26 0.63 11.87
N GLU A 147 45.44 1.71 11.10
CA GLU A 147 44.43 2.28 10.20
C GLU A 147 44.04 1.28 9.09
N GLN A 148 45.02 0.58 8.51
CA GLN A 148 44.77 -0.45 7.49
C GLN A 148 44.05 -1.68 8.05
N ALA A 149 44.38 -2.07 9.29
CA ALA A 149 43.70 -3.17 9.97
C ALA A 149 42.25 -2.82 10.32
N GLU A 150 41.97 -1.56 10.68
CA GLU A 150 40.62 -1.04 10.90
C GLU A 150 39.81 -1.02 9.61
N ALA A 151 40.34 -0.42 8.53
CA ALA A 151 39.67 -0.43 7.23
C ALA A 151 39.37 -1.85 6.70
N LEU A 152 40.24 -2.83 7.02
CA LEU A 152 39.99 -4.23 6.68
C LEU A 152 38.89 -4.85 7.54
N ARG A 153 38.80 -4.51 8.84
CA ARG A 153 37.72 -4.97 9.71
C ARG A 153 36.38 -4.41 9.24
N ASP A 154 36.32 -3.10 8.98
CA ASP A 154 35.11 -2.43 8.51
C ASP A 154 34.61 -3.03 7.20
N TYR A 155 35.53 -3.25 6.24
CA TYR A 155 35.19 -3.92 4.99
C TYR A 155 34.64 -5.33 5.23
N LYS A 156 35.28 -6.15 6.08
CA LYS A 156 34.79 -7.50 6.37
C LYS A 156 33.41 -7.50 7.03
N GLU A 157 33.14 -6.55 7.92
CA GLU A 157 31.83 -6.41 8.54
C GLU A 157 30.77 -5.99 7.51
N ALA A 158 31.07 -5.01 6.67
CA ALA A 158 30.16 -4.57 5.61
C ALA A 158 29.90 -5.68 4.57
N ASP A 159 30.94 -6.40 4.14
CA ASP A 159 30.87 -7.56 3.23
C ASP A 159 29.99 -8.66 3.81
N SER A 160 30.09 -8.94 5.11
CA SER A 160 29.24 -9.94 5.79
C SER A 160 27.75 -9.54 5.87
N ARG A 161 27.45 -8.24 5.79
CA ARG A 161 26.08 -7.70 5.83
C ARG A 161 25.50 -7.46 4.45
N ASN A 162 26.33 -7.38 3.41
CA ASN A 162 25.90 -7.21 2.02
C ASN A 162 25.17 -8.50 1.56
N PRO A 163 23.91 -8.42 1.09
CA PRO A 163 23.22 -9.60 0.57
C PRO A 163 23.85 -10.14 -0.73
N VAL A 164 24.57 -9.31 -1.50
CA VAL A 164 25.11 -9.64 -2.84
C VAL A 164 26.59 -9.21 -3.01
N PRO A 165 27.53 -9.69 -2.17
CA PRO A 165 28.92 -9.18 -2.16
C PRO A 165 29.73 -9.45 -3.44
N SER A 166 29.24 -10.32 -4.33
CA SER A 166 29.92 -10.79 -5.54
C SER A 166 29.23 -10.45 -6.88
N VAL A 167 28.04 -9.83 -6.86
CA VAL A 167 27.20 -9.64 -8.07
C VAL A 167 27.01 -8.14 -8.41
N ASP A 168 27.73 -7.25 -7.73
CA ASP A 168 27.50 -5.81 -7.81
C ASP A 168 28.18 -5.17 -9.04
N LEU A 169 27.44 -5.07 -10.15
CA LEU A 169 27.90 -4.41 -11.38
C LEU A 169 27.51 -2.92 -11.37
N HIS A 170 28.49 -2.04 -11.57
CA HIS A 170 28.29 -0.62 -11.79
C HIS A 170 28.52 -0.24 -13.25
N LEU A 171 27.51 0.36 -13.86
CA LEU A 171 27.64 0.98 -15.18
C LEU A 171 28.28 2.36 -15.06
N THR A 172 29.08 2.76 -16.04
CA THR A 172 29.84 4.01 -16.01
C THR A 172 28.88 5.21 -16.07
N GLY A 173 28.94 6.09 -15.06
CA GLY A 173 28.08 7.28 -14.95
C GLY A 173 26.84 7.12 -14.07
N GLU A 174 26.59 5.92 -13.53
CA GLU A 174 25.46 5.65 -12.62
C GLU A 174 25.89 5.70 -11.14
N ASP A 175 25.07 6.35 -10.31
CA ASP A 175 25.31 6.43 -8.86
C ASP A 175 25.07 5.09 -8.15
N LEU A 176 24.11 4.31 -8.65
CA LEU A 176 23.72 3.01 -8.12
C LEU A 176 24.25 1.85 -8.97
N SER A 177 24.40 0.67 -8.35
CA SER A 177 24.62 -0.57 -9.08
C SER A 177 23.33 -1.09 -9.71
N VAL A 178 23.46 -2.03 -10.64
CA VAL A 178 22.30 -2.70 -11.26
C VAL A 178 21.41 -3.35 -10.20
N VAL A 179 22.00 -4.00 -9.20
CA VAL A 179 21.22 -4.66 -8.13
C VAL A 179 20.54 -3.63 -7.22
N GLN A 180 21.20 -2.52 -6.90
CA GLN A 180 20.59 -1.43 -6.15
C GLN A 180 19.42 -0.78 -6.90
N GLN A 181 19.55 -0.62 -8.22
CA GLN A 181 18.47 -0.12 -9.08
C GLN A 181 17.28 -1.09 -9.06
N GLN A 182 17.51 -2.40 -9.13
CA GLN A 182 16.44 -3.41 -9.04
C GLN A 182 15.71 -3.36 -7.70
N PHE A 183 16.42 -3.29 -6.57
CA PHE A 183 15.78 -3.16 -5.25
C PHE A 183 14.96 -1.87 -5.13
N ARG A 184 15.50 -0.74 -5.61
CA ARG A 184 14.78 0.53 -5.64
C ARG A 184 13.52 0.42 -6.51
N TYR A 185 13.62 -0.19 -7.67
CA TYR A 185 12.50 -0.35 -8.58
C TYR A 185 11.37 -1.21 -7.97
N VAL A 186 11.71 -2.34 -7.32
CA VAL A 186 10.72 -3.13 -6.57
C VAL A 186 10.08 -2.28 -5.47
N GLN A 187 10.88 -1.52 -4.72
CA GLN A 187 10.38 -0.64 -3.67
C GLN A 187 9.36 0.39 -4.22
N GLU A 188 9.68 1.04 -5.33
CA GLU A 188 8.82 2.02 -5.99
C GLU A 188 7.51 1.39 -6.48
N MET A 189 7.59 0.23 -7.14
CA MET A 189 6.42 -0.48 -7.65
C MET A 189 5.51 -0.98 -6.53
N MET A 190 6.06 -1.57 -5.47
CA MET A 190 5.27 -2.03 -4.33
C MET A 190 4.59 -0.85 -3.62
N ALA A 191 5.28 0.28 -3.48
CA ALA A 191 4.71 1.50 -2.92
C ALA A 191 3.62 2.11 -3.82
N LEU A 192 3.80 2.08 -5.15
CA LEU A 192 2.81 2.52 -6.14
C LEU A 192 1.54 1.67 -6.08
N GLY A 193 1.69 0.35 -6.09
CA GLY A 193 0.59 -0.61 -6.00
C GLY A 193 -0.24 -0.40 -4.74
N ASN A 194 0.41 -0.36 -3.57
CA ASN A 194 -0.30 -0.20 -2.31
C ASN A 194 -0.99 1.17 -2.17
N THR A 195 -0.34 2.25 -2.63
CA THR A 195 -0.94 3.59 -2.59
C THR A 195 -2.15 3.70 -3.52
N THR A 196 -2.06 3.14 -4.72
CA THR A 196 -3.16 3.12 -5.70
C THR A 196 -4.34 2.32 -5.18
N LEU A 197 -4.09 1.13 -4.64
CA LEU A 197 -5.11 0.28 -4.04
C LEU A 197 -5.82 0.95 -2.87
N PHE A 198 -5.07 1.61 -2.00
CA PHE A 198 -5.63 2.35 -0.87
C PHE A 198 -6.58 3.46 -1.32
N LEU A 199 -6.15 4.27 -2.29
CA LEU A 199 -6.97 5.36 -2.85
C LEU A 199 -8.20 4.85 -3.61
N ASP A 200 -8.19 3.58 -4.03
CA ASP A 200 -9.37 2.95 -4.59
C ASP A 200 -10.33 2.40 -3.54
N ILE A 201 -9.88 1.49 -2.68
CA ILE A 201 -10.79 0.69 -1.86
C ILE A 201 -11.20 1.39 -0.56
N PHE A 202 -10.33 2.22 0.03
CA PHE A 202 -10.65 2.87 1.31
C PHE A 202 -11.87 3.80 1.21
N PRO A 203 -11.99 4.70 0.19
CA PRO A 203 -13.18 5.52 0.01
C PRO A 203 -14.48 4.74 -0.17
N LEU A 204 -14.44 3.53 -0.75
CA LEU A 204 -15.63 2.67 -0.91
C LEU A 204 -16.16 2.26 0.47
N HIS A 205 -15.28 1.82 1.37
CA HIS A 205 -15.63 1.43 2.73
C HIS A 205 -16.14 2.63 3.55
N VAL A 206 -15.49 3.80 3.41
CA VAL A 206 -15.95 5.04 4.06
C VAL A 206 -17.35 5.40 3.59
N PHE A 207 -17.60 5.38 2.28
CA PHE A 207 -18.92 5.68 1.72
C PHE A 207 -19.96 4.72 2.28
N TYR A 208 -19.70 3.40 2.20
CA TYR A 208 -20.61 2.38 2.71
C TYR A 208 -20.89 2.55 4.20
N ALA A 209 -19.86 2.75 5.03
CA ALA A 209 -20.01 2.87 6.47
C ALA A 209 -20.84 4.10 6.88
N LYS A 210 -20.75 5.20 6.13
CA LYS A 210 -21.43 6.46 6.44
C LYS A 210 -22.81 6.60 5.80
N ARG A 211 -23.00 6.07 4.58
CA ARG A 211 -24.20 6.31 3.76
C ARG A 211 -25.01 5.05 3.46
N GLY A 212 -24.45 3.88 3.78
CA GLY A 212 -25.08 2.58 3.56
C GLY A 212 -25.09 2.12 2.10
N LEU A 213 -25.46 0.85 1.91
CA LEU A 213 -25.46 0.18 0.61
C LEU A 213 -26.32 0.89 -0.45
N LYS A 214 -27.51 1.37 -0.06
CA LYS A 214 -28.47 1.95 -1.01
C LYS A 214 -27.90 3.16 -1.73
N GLU A 215 -27.29 4.07 -0.98
CA GLU A 215 -26.67 5.25 -1.57
C GLU A 215 -25.36 4.91 -2.28
N LEU A 216 -24.58 3.94 -1.77
CA LEU A 216 -23.40 3.46 -2.48
C LEU A 216 -23.76 2.97 -3.89
N LYS A 217 -24.79 2.11 -4.00
CA LYS A 217 -25.31 1.63 -5.29
C LYS A 217 -25.75 2.77 -6.21
N THR A 218 -26.43 3.76 -5.64
CA THR A 218 -26.93 4.91 -6.39
C THR A 218 -25.79 5.79 -6.91
N CYS A 219 -24.74 5.98 -6.09
CA CYS A 219 -23.70 6.95 -6.37
C CYS A 219 -22.45 6.36 -7.03
N LEU A 220 -22.23 5.05 -7.03
CA LEU A 220 -20.97 4.44 -7.50
C LEU A 220 -20.58 4.89 -8.92
N LYS A 221 -21.54 4.96 -9.84
CA LYS A 221 -21.29 5.41 -11.22
C LYS A 221 -20.77 6.85 -11.31
N ALA A 222 -21.10 7.71 -10.34
CA ALA A 222 -20.63 9.10 -10.33
C ALA A 222 -19.16 9.25 -9.90
N ARG A 223 -18.54 8.18 -9.35
CA ARG A 223 -17.18 8.19 -8.81
C ARG A 223 -16.13 8.56 -9.86
N VAL A 224 -16.18 7.94 -11.05
CA VAL A 224 -15.27 8.26 -12.17
C VAL A 224 -15.24 9.76 -12.51
N GLY A 225 -16.36 10.46 -12.36
CA GLY A 225 -16.51 11.86 -12.73
C GLY A 225 -15.87 12.87 -11.76
N ILE A 226 -15.25 12.41 -10.67
CA ILE A 226 -14.53 13.32 -9.75
C ILE A 226 -13.09 13.58 -10.20
N PHE A 227 -12.52 12.74 -11.07
CA PHE A 227 -11.15 12.91 -11.55
C PHE A 227 -11.04 14.12 -12.50
N GLY A 228 -9.92 14.83 -12.42
CA GLY A 228 -9.61 15.94 -13.33
C GLY A 228 -10.36 17.24 -13.04
N HIS A 229 -11.00 17.38 -11.88
CA HIS A 229 -11.67 18.63 -11.52
C HIS A 229 -10.66 19.75 -11.23
N PRO A 230 -10.77 20.94 -11.87
CA PRO A 230 -9.79 22.02 -11.70
C PRO A 230 -9.67 22.53 -10.26
N GLU A 231 -10.79 22.63 -9.54
CA GLU A 231 -10.81 23.18 -8.17
C GLU A 231 -10.51 22.13 -7.09
N PHE A 232 -10.66 20.84 -7.42
CA PHE A 232 -10.51 19.74 -6.48
C PHE A 232 -9.62 18.68 -7.12
N PRO A 233 -8.31 18.97 -7.26
CA PRO A 233 -7.37 17.99 -7.78
C PRO A 233 -7.33 16.80 -6.84
N MET A 234 -7.14 15.62 -7.42
CA MET A 234 -7.08 14.37 -6.67
C MET A 234 -5.79 13.62 -6.97
N ILE A 235 -5.34 12.85 -5.99
CA ILE A 235 -4.13 12.05 -6.08
C ILE A 235 -4.48 10.71 -6.74
N TRP A 236 -3.84 10.42 -7.87
CA TRP A 236 -3.98 9.14 -8.56
C TRP A 236 -2.62 8.73 -9.18
N PRO A 237 -1.74 8.08 -8.40
CA PRO A 237 -0.31 7.99 -8.73
C PRO A 237 -0.01 7.10 -9.93
N VAL A 238 -0.88 6.14 -10.24
CA VAL A 238 -0.75 5.27 -11.42
C VAL A 238 -1.04 6.01 -12.75
N GLY A 239 -1.75 7.14 -12.69
CA GLY A 239 -2.14 7.92 -13.87
C GLY A 239 -3.33 7.31 -14.65
N GLN A 240 -4.08 8.16 -15.35
CA GLN A 240 -5.29 7.76 -16.09
C GLN A 240 -5.01 6.89 -17.33
N GLU A 241 -3.83 7.03 -17.93
CA GLU A 241 -3.45 6.27 -19.12
C GLU A 241 -3.29 4.78 -18.79
N LYS A 242 -2.72 4.49 -17.61
CA LYS A 242 -2.46 3.11 -17.16
C LYS A 242 -3.68 2.51 -16.45
N LEU A 243 -4.36 3.26 -15.60
CA LEU A 243 -5.58 2.82 -14.92
C LEU A 243 -6.55 3.99 -14.72
N GLN A 244 -7.73 3.90 -15.36
CA GLN A 244 -8.76 4.91 -15.18
C GLN A 244 -9.31 4.90 -13.76
N PHE A 245 -9.49 6.09 -13.19
CA PHE A 245 -9.97 6.22 -11.82
C PHE A 245 -11.46 5.88 -11.69
N GLY A 246 -11.82 5.16 -10.61
CA GLY A 246 -13.20 5.07 -10.15
C GLY A 246 -14.15 4.36 -11.12
N LEU A 247 -13.63 3.50 -11.99
CA LEU A 247 -14.44 2.64 -12.85
C LEU A 247 -15.36 1.77 -12.01
N GLN A 248 -16.63 1.70 -12.42
CA GLN A 248 -17.59 0.83 -11.78
C GLN A 248 -17.30 -0.62 -12.17
N GLN A 249 -16.85 -1.41 -11.20
CA GLN A 249 -16.68 -2.85 -11.33
C GLN A 249 -17.81 -3.56 -10.57
N ASP A 250 -18.32 -4.65 -11.12
CA ASP A 250 -19.45 -5.39 -10.54
C ASP A 250 -19.09 -5.99 -9.18
N GLU A 251 -17.84 -6.42 -9.02
CA GLU A 251 -17.29 -6.99 -7.80
C GLU A 251 -17.46 -6.06 -6.61
N ILE A 252 -17.36 -4.74 -6.81
CA ILE A 252 -17.55 -3.75 -5.74
C ILE A 252 -18.96 -3.89 -5.15
N LEU A 253 -20.00 -3.88 -6.00
CA LEU A 253 -21.37 -3.96 -5.52
C LEU A 253 -21.69 -5.33 -4.92
N LYS A 254 -21.21 -6.41 -5.56
CA LYS A 254 -21.35 -7.78 -5.06
C LYS A 254 -20.73 -7.94 -3.67
N ALA A 255 -19.57 -7.33 -3.42
CA ALA A 255 -18.93 -7.38 -2.12
C ALA A 255 -19.80 -6.74 -1.02
N PHE A 256 -20.23 -5.49 -1.21
CA PHE A 256 -21.05 -4.81 -0.20
C PHE A 256 -22.46 -5.42 -0.06
N ASP A 257 -23.00 -6.03 -1.11
CA ASP A 257 -24.21 -6.86 -1.03
C ASP A 257 -23.99 -8.09 -0.14
N ALA A 258 -22.85 -8.78 -0.28
CA ALA A 258 -22.51 -9.92 0.55
C ALA A 258 -22.32 -9.52 2.03
N ILE A 259 -21.75 -8.35 2.32
CA ILE A 259 -21.68 -7.79 3.69
C ILE A 259 -23.07 -7.61 4.30
N GLU A 260 -24.01 -7.02 3.55
CA GLU A 260 -25.40 -6.81 4.02
C GLU A 260 -26.15 -8.14 4.20
N ALA A 261 -25.85 -9.14 3.37
CA ALA A 261 -26.40 -10.49 3.50
C ALA A 261 -25.78 -11.30 4.66
N GLY A 262 -24.72 -10.79 5.29
CA GLY A 262 -23.97 -11.49 6.34
C GLY A 262 -22.97 -12.52 5.83
N ASP A 263 -22.74 -12.60 4.53
CA ASP A 263 -21.74 -13.47 3.91
C ASP A 263 -20.40 -12.74 3.76
N VAL A 264 -19.72 -12.60 4.90
CA VAL A 264 -18.46 -11.84 4.97
C VAL A 264 -17.36 -12.51 4.16
N ALA A 265 -17.29 -13.84 4.12
CA ALA A 265 -16.28 -14.56 3.35
C ALA A 265 -16.42 -14.29 1.85
N LEU A 266 -17.66 -14.34 1.34
CA LEU A 266 -17.95 -14.02 -0.05
C LEU A 266 -17.67 -12.54 -0.37
N SER A 267 -17.92 -11.63 0.57
CA SER A 267 -17.52 -10.23 0.42
C SER A 267 -16.00 -10.08 0.25
N VAL A 268 -15.20 -10.83 1.01
CA VAL A 268 -13.74 -10.77 0.94
C VAL A 268 -13.27 -11.29 -0.42
N GLU A 269 -13.88 -12.36 -0.94
CA GLU A 269 -13.59 -12.89 -2.27
C GLU A 269 -13.86 -11.86 -3.37
N TYR A 270 -15.02 -11.20 -3.37
CA TYR A 270 -15.33 -10.17 -4.36
C TYR A 270 -14.39 -8.95 -4.27
N LEU A 271 -14.05 -8.48 -3.06
CA LEU A 271 -13.08 -7.40 -2.92
C LEU A 271 -11.67 -7.82 -3.37
N ALA A 272 -11.27 -9.06 -3.09
CA ALA A 272 -10.00 -9.60 -3.58
C ALA A 272 -9.98 -9.68 -5.10
N GLU A 273 -11.06 -10.12 -5.75
CA GLU A 273 -11.18 -10.12 -7.21
C GLU A 273 -11.01 -8.70 -7.78
N HIS A 274 -11.69 -7.71 -7.19
CA HIS A 274 -11.54 -6.31 -7.60
C HIS A 274 -10.11 -5.79 -7.41
N GLU A 275 -9.55 -5.96 -6.21
CA GLU A 275 -8.19 -5.59 -5.88
C GLU A 275 -7.18 -6.22 -6.84
N GLN A 276 -7.24 -7.54 -7.01
CA GLN A 276 -6.17 -8.30 -7.64
C GLN A 276 -6.23 -8.21 -9.16
N ARG A 277 -7.42 -8.22 -9.78
CA ARG A 277 -7.59 -8.14 -11.24
C ARG A 277 -7.73 -6.72 -11.76
N ASN A 278 -8.56 -5.91 -11.12
CA ASN A 278 -8.93 -4.61 -11.69
C ASN A 278 -7.99 -3.48 -11.26
N ILE A 279 -7.31 -3.63 -10.12
CA ILE A 279 -6.43 -2.60 -9.58
C ILE A 279 -4.96 -3.01 -9.69
N LEU A 280 -4.54 -4.06 -9.00
CA LEU A 280 -3.12 -4.41 -8.88
C LEU A 280 -2.53 -5.00 -10.17
N GLN A 281 -3.30 -5.80 -10.91
CA GLN A 281 -2.83 -6.38 -12.17
C GLN A 281 -2.36 -5.30 -13.17
N PRO A 282 -3.21 -4.33 -13.58
CA PRO A 282 -2.78 -3.27 -14.48
C PRO A 282 -1.80 -2.29 -13.84
N THR A 283 -1.87 -2.07 -12.52
CA THR A 283 -0.99 -1.10 -11.84
C THR A 283 0.46 -1.58 -11.78
N ILE A 284 0.71 -2.84 -11.39
CA ILE A 284 2.06 -3.35 -11.13
C ILE A 284 2.38 -4.70 -11.76
N TYR A 285 1.45 -5.64 -11.85
CA TYR A 285 1.80 -7.02 -12.22
C TYR A 285 1.88 -7.29 -13.73
N GLU A 286 1.32 -6.40 -14.56
CA GLU A 286 1.56 -6.39 -16.01
C GLU A 286 2.92 -5.81 -16.41
N ASP A 287 3.64 -5.19 -15.46
CA ASP A 287 5.00 -4.75 -15.69
C ASP A 287 5.94 -5.97 -15.78
N SER A 288 6.50 -6.20 -16.96
CA SER A 288 7.34 -7.37 -17.24
C SER A 288 8.65 -7.36 -16.47
N HIS A 289 9.20 -6.17 -16.15
CA HIS A 289 10.42 -6.04 -15.38
C HIS A 289 10.14 -6.42 -13.92
N LEU A 290 9.07 -5.89 -13.32
CA LEU A 290 8.67 -6.29 -11.97
C LEU A 290 8.36 -7.78 -11.90
N ALA A 291 7.61 -8.32 -12.86
CA ALA A 291 7.25 -9.73 -12.90
C ALA A 291 8.50 -10.64 -12.92
N ALA A 292 9.50 -10.30 -13.73
CA ALA A 292 10.76 -11.05 -13.78
C ALA A 292 11.52 -11.00 -12.45
N LEU A 293 11.55 -9.83 -11.79
CA LEU A 293 12.21 -9.69 -10.48
C LEU A 293 11.52 -10.51 -9.39
N LEU A 294 10.18 -10.48 -9.34
CA LEU A 294 9.40 -11.25 -8.37
C LEU A 294 9.56 -12.76 -8.58
N GLN A 295 9.52 -13.22 -9.83
CA GLN A 295 9.73 -14.62 -10.17
C GLN A 295 11.16 -15.07 -9.83
N GLY A 296 12.17 -14.26 -10.14
CA GLY A 296 13.56 -14.52 -9.80
C GLY A 296 13.79 -14.61 -8.29
N ASN A 297 13.19 -13.69 -7.51
CA ASN A 297 13.20 -13.75 -6.05
C ASN A 297 12.55 -15.05 -5.54
N HIS A 298 11.38 -15.43 -6.06
CA HIS A 298 10.71 -16.65 -5.64
C HIS A 298 11.51 -17.91 -5.93
N ALA A 299 12.05 -18.04 -7.15
CA ALA A 299 12.90 -19.16 -7.54
C ALA A 299 14.14 -19.26 -6.64
N SER A 300 14.79 -18.13 -6.36
CA SER A 300 15.95 -18.08 -5.46
C SER A 300 15.60 -18.48 -4.03
N PHE A 301 14.47 -18.02 -3.50
CA PHE A 301 13.99 -18.39 -2.17
C PHE A 301 13.71 -19.90 -2.06
N VAL A 302 13.00 -20.46 -3.05
CA VAL A 302 12.61 -21.88 -3.05
C VAL A 302 13.81 -22.81 -3.27
N THR A 303 14.74 -22.43 -4.15
CA THR A 303 15.91 -23.27 -4.49
C THR A 303 17.09 -23.06 -3.52
N GLY A 304 17.09 -21.98 -2.74
CA GLY A 304 18.22 -21.56 -1.93
C GLY A 304 19.42 -21.04 -2.73
N PHE A 305 19.23 -20.75 -4.03
CA PHE A 305 20.30 -20.32 -4.93
C PHE A 305 19.88 -19.12 -5.80
N PRO A 306 20.63 -17.99 -5.79
CA PRO A 306 21.78 -17.70 -4.94
C PRO A 306 21.39 -17.50 -3.46
N SER A 307 22.23 -17.97 -2.53
CA SER A 307 21.95 -17.88 -1.09
C SER A 307 21.98 -16.44 -0.58
N GLY A 308 21.05 -16.09 0.34
CA GLY A 308 21.15 -14.87 1.17
C GLY A 308 20.49 -13.60 0.64
N VAL A 309 19.88 -13.65 -0.56
CA VAL A 309 19.28 -12.46 -1.20
C VAL A 309 17.76 -12.49 -1.20
N ALA A 310 17.17 -13.68 -1.30
CA ALA A 310 15.75 -13.82 -1.57
C ALA A 310 14.90 -13.74 -0.31
N GLN A 311 13.73 -13.12 -0.45
CA GLN A 311 12.71 -13.09 0.59
C GLN A 311 11.55 -14.03 0.28
N ALA A 312 11.01 -14.65 1.32
CA ALA A 312 9.77 -15.41 1.24
C ALA A 312 8.64 -14.50 0.75
N ILE A 313 7.88 -14.96 -0.25
CA ILE A 313 6.57 -14.39 -0.55
C ILE A 313 5.59 -15.07 0.41
N GLU A 314 5.32 -14.42 1.53
CA GLU A 314 4.46 -14.92 2.59
C GLU A 314 3.65 -13.79 3.21
N LEU A 315 2.49 -14.12 3.78
CA LEU A 315 1.67 -13.21 4.57
C LEU A 315 1.68 -13.67 6.02
N THR A 316 2.05 -12.77 6.92
CA THR A 316 2.12 -13.02 8.36
C THR A 316 0.99 -12.27 9.09
N LEU A 317 0.05 -13.01 9.70
CA LEU A 317 -1.10 -12.49 10.45
C LEU A 317 -0.71 -12.09 11.88
N THR A 318 0.30 -11.23 11.98
CA THR A 318 0.84 -10.63 13.20
C THR A 318 1.29 -9.20 12.89
N SER A 319 1.47 -8.36 13.91
CA SER A 319 2.03 -7.02 13.78
C SER A 319 3.53 -7.02 13.41
N GLN A 320 4.22 -8.16 13.49
CA GLN A 320 5.66 -8.27 13.26
C GLN A 320 5.99 -8.68 11.81
N CYS A 321 7.21 -8.37 11.34
CA CYS A 321 7.71 -8.80 10.03
C CYS A 321 8.26 -10.24 10.02
N GLN A 322 8.48 -10.83 11.19
CA GLN A 322 9.10 -12.15 11.30
C GLN A 322 8.08 -13.25 11.06
N ARG A 323 8.53 -14.30 10.38
CA ARG A 323 7.77 -15.54 10.22
C ARG A 323 7.44 -16.15 11.58
N LEU A 324 6.22 -16.70 11.70
CA LEU A 324 5.77 -17.47 12.85
C LEU A 324 5.43 -18.91 12.42
N ASP A 325 5.95 -19.88 13.15
CA ASP A 325 5.74 -21.31 12.87
C ASP A 325 4.54 -21.88 13.66
N ASP A 326 3.46 -21.10 13.78
CA ASP A 326 2.22 -21.47 14.50
C ASP A 326 0.97 -21.43 13.61
N GLY A 327 1.17 -21.37 12.29
CA GLY A 327 0.10 -21.34 11.31
C GLY A 327 -0.51 -19.95 11.06
N ARG A 328 0.05 -18.87 11.62
CA ARG A 328 -0.29 -17.48 11.26
C ARG A 328 0.49 -16.96 10.06
N THR A 329 1.40 -17.75 9.50
CA THR A 329 2.12 -17.44 8.26
C THR A 329 1.64 -18.30 7.10
N ILE A 330 1.21 -17.64 6.02
CA ILE A 330 0.76 -18.27 4.78
C ILE A 330 1.81 -17.99 3.70
N GLY A 331 2.44 -19.02 3.15
CA GLY A 331 3.39 -18.89 2.04
C GLY A 331 2.71 -19.00 0.67
N PHE A 332 3.27 -18.33 -0.34
CA PHE A 332 2.80 -18.40 -1.72
C PHE A 332 2.81 -19.84 -2.26
N GLY A 333 3.93 -20.54 -2.09
CA GLY A 333 4.11 -21.93 -2.48
C GLY A 333 5.58 -22.34 -2.45
N ASN A 334 5.85 -23.60 -2.77
CA ASN A 334 7.20 -24.18 -2.81
C ASN A 334 7.60 -24.59 -4.25
N ASN A 335 6.84 -24.18 -5.27
CA ASN A 335 7.18 -24.45 -6.65
C ASN A 335 8.07 -23.30 -7.18
N PRO A 336 9.33 -23.55 -7.57
CA PRO A 336 10.23 -22.49 -8.02
C PRO A 336 9.75 -21.78 -9.30
N LEU A 337 8.83 -22.39 -10.05
CA LEU A 337 8.22 -21.81 -11.25
C LEU A 337 6.93 -21.03 -10.96
N ALA A 338 6.47 -20.96 -9.70
CA ALA A 338 5.28 -20.19 -9.37
C ALA A 338 5.48 -18.70 -9.65
N ASN A 339 4.43 -18.05 -10.12
CA ASN A 339 4.49 -16.68 -10.61
C ASN A 339 3.47 -15.82 -9.87
N LEU A 340 3.94 -14.89 -9.03
CA LEU A 340 3.07 -13.96 -8.31
C LEU A 340 2.35 -12.97 -9.26
N SER A 341 2.93 -12.67 -10.42
CA SER A 341 2.29 -11.79 -11.42
C SER A 341 1.17 -12.47 -12.20
N ASP A 342 1.08 -13.81 -12.15
CA ASP A 342 -0.06 -14.57 -12.66
C ASP A 342 -1.24 -14.41 -11.69
N VAL A 343 -2.32 -13.82 -12.20
CA VAL A 343 -3.47 -13.47 -11.36
C VAL A 343 -4.19 -14.69 -10.80
N GLU A 344 -4.24 -15.81 -11.51
CA GLU A 344 -4.92 -17.02 -11.03
C GLU A 344 -4.11 -17.64 -9.88
N GLN A 345 -2.79 -17.74 -10.04
CA GLN A 345 -1.91 -18.23 -8.97
C GLN A 345 -1.94 -17.31 -7.74
N ARG A 346 -1.94 -16.00 -7.96
CA ARG A 346 -2.04 -15.00 -6.89
C ARG A 346 -3.37 -15.07 -6.17
N MET A 347 -4.49 -15.21 -6.89
CA MET A 347 -5.81 -15.36 -6.27
C MET A 347 -5.90 -16.60 -5.38
N VAL A 348 -5.33 -17.75 -5.78
CA VAL A 348 -5.27 -18.95 -4.92
C VAL A 348 -4.51 -18.67 -3.61
N PHE A 349 -3.47 -17.86 -3.64
CA PHE A 349 -2.75 -17.44 -2.44
C PHE A 349 -3.56 -16.48 -1.58
N VAL A 350 -4.18 -15.46 -2.18
CA VAL A 350 -4.99 -14.44 -1.50
C VAL A 350 -6.21 -15.07 -0.81
N LEU A 351 -6.94 -15.94 -1.50
CA LEU A 351 -8.14 -16.59 -0.93
C LEU A 351 -7.79 -17.57 0.19
N ARG A 352 -6.65 -18.28 0.09
CA ARG A 352 -6.15 -19.12 1.19
C ARG A 352 -5.78 -18.30 2.42
N ALA A 353 -5.20 -17.12 2.23
CA ALA A 353 -4.94 -16.20 3.33
C ALA A 353 -6.24 -15.65 3.95
N ALA A 354 -7.24 -15.34 3.14
CA ALA A 354 -8.55 -14.90 3.61
C ALA A 354 -9.26 -15.99 4.43
N GLU A 355 -9.28 -17.23 3.93
CA GLU A 355 -9.81 -18.39 4.65
C GLU A 355 -9.09 -18.57 5.99
N ARG A 356 -7.75 -18.55 5.98
CA ARG A 356 -6.97 -18.70 7.22
C ARG A 356 -7.24 -17.58 8.22
N PHE A 357 -7.35 -16.34 7.78
CA PHE A 357 -7.70 -15.22 8.64
C PHE A 357 -9.11 -15.39 9.24
N ASN A 358 -10.08 -15.82 8.43
CA ASN A 358 -11.43 -16.11 8.90
C ASN A 358 -11.47 -17.26 9.93
N ASP A 359 -10.70 -18.32 9.73
CA ASP A 359 -10.61 -19.44 10.68
C ASP A 359 -10.04 -19.00 12.03
N LEU A 360 -8.93 -18.25 12.00
CA LEU A 360 -8.27 -17.74 13.20
C LEU A 360 -9.13 -16.74 13.98
N LEU A 361 -10.08 -16.07 13.32
CA LEU A 361 -11.07 -15.23 14.00
C LEU A 361 -12.15 -16.03 14.73
N ARG A 362 -12.26 -17.34 14.47
CA ARG A 362 -13.25 -18.25 15.07
C ARG A 362 -12.63 -19.22 16.09
N ASP A 363 -11.31 -19.24 16.22
CA ASP A 363 -10.59 -20.09 17.17
C ASP A 363 -9.91 -19.29 18.30
N ASP A 364 -9.07 -19.96 19.10
CA ASP A 364 -8.38 -19.38 20.26
C ASP A 364 -7.36 -18.28 19.89
N ASN A 365 -7.01 -18.12 18.61
CA ASN A 365 -6.09 -17.07 18.14
C ASN A 365 -6.74 -15.70 17.98
N ARG A 366 -8.07 -15.61 18.05
CA ARG A 366 -8.81 -14.37 17.82
C ARG A 366 -8.26 -13.20 18.63
N SER A 367 -7.99 -13.39 19.93
CA SER A 367 -7.47 -12.32 20.79
C SER A 367 -6.08 -11.84 20.35
N ALA A 368 -5.21 -12.75 19.90
CA ALA A 368 -3.89 -12.40 19.40
C ALA A 368 -3.96 -11.65 18.05
N LEU A 369 -4.90 -12.02 17.19
CA LEU A 369 -5.19 -11.29 15.94
C LEU A 369 -5.71 -9.89 16.23
N GLU A 370 -6.72 -9.76 17.09
CA GLU A 370 -7.28 -8.47 17.49
C GLU A 370 -6.21 -7.56 18.08
N GLN A 371 -5.33 -8.11 18.93
CA GLN A 371 -4.20 -7.38 19.49
C GLN A 371 -3.23 -6.91 18.40
N SER A 372 -2.89 -7.78 17.45
CA SER A 372 -2.03 -7.43 16.33
C SER A 372 -2.63 -6.31 15.46
N ILE A 373 -3.94 -6.35 15.20
CA ILE A 373 -4.63 -5.29 14.45
C ILE A 373 -4.64 -3.98 15.25
N ARG A 374 -4.82 -4.02 16.58
CA ARG A 374 -4.73 -2.82 17.44
C ARG A 374 -3.33 -2.20 17.39
N GLU A 375 -2.28 -3.01 17.41
CA GLU A 375 -0.89 -2.53 17.29
C GLU A 375 -0.60 -1.90 15.92
N ILE A 376 -1.14 -2.47 14.84
CA ILE A 376 -1.07 -1.87 13.51
C ILE A 376 -1.86 -0.54 13.48
N ALA A 377 -3.05 -0.50 14.07
CA ALA A 377 -3.91 0.68 14.08
C ALA A 377 -3.31 1.90 14.81
N THR A 378 -2.48 1.67 15.84
CA THR A 378 -1.76 2.73 16.56
C THR A 378 -0.45 3.14 15.88
N GLY A 379 -0.04 2.47 14.81
CA GLY A 379 1.25 2.69 14.15
C GLY A 379 2.44 2.16 14.95
N GLY A 380 2.20 1.35 16.00
CA GLY A 380 3.24 0.75 16.84
C GLY A 380 3.87 -0.51 16.24
N ALA A 381 3.23 -1.10 15.24
CA ALA A 381 3.80 -2.19 14.46
C ALA A 381 4.97 -1.69 13.59
N PRO A 382 6.07 -2.46 13.46
CA PRO A 382 6.99 -2.30 12.34
C PRO A 382 6.19 -2.25 11.03
N PRO A 383 6.56 -1.35 10.10
CA PRO A 383 5.76 -1.04 8.92
C PRO A 383 5.59 -2.22 7.98
#